data_AF-A0A3D8L7M0-F1
#
_entry.id   AF-A0A3D8L7M0-F1
#
_cell.length_a   1.000
_cell.length_b   1.000
_cell.length_c   1.000
_cell.angle_alpha   90.00
_cell.angle_beta   90.00
_cell.angle_gamma   90.00
#
_symmetry.space_group_name_H-M   'P 1'
#
loop_
_entity.id
_entity.type
_entity.pdbx_description
1 polymer ?
#
loop_
_entity_poly.entity_id
_entity_poly.type
_entity_poly.pdbx_seq_one_letter_code
_entity_poly.pdbx_strand_id
1 'polypeptide(L)' 'MDIVLTILCVFSILLGIMIIVRHKFYKYDMSDMLFVTKLKSFILGLIFIMVGLYGLLDGIAKLLNT' A
#
# COMPACT_ATOMS: atom_id res chain seq x y z
N MET A 1 -13.07 -15.75 1.53
CA MET A 1 -12.21 -14.87 2.34
C MET A 1 -13.15 -14.16 3.28
N ASP A 2 -12.89 -14.17 4.59
CA ASP A 2 -13.84 -13.61 5.55
C ASP A 2 -13.99 -12.10 5.34
N ILE A 3 -15.18 -11.55 5.60
CA ILE A 3 -15.47 -10.11 5.50
C ILE A 3 -14.48 -9.27 6.31
N VAL A 4 -13.99 -9.80 7.43
CA VAL A 4 -12.96 -9.18 8.28
C VAL A 4 -11.64 -9.01 7.52
N LEU A 5 -11.22 -10.00 6.74
CA LEU A 5 -10.01 -9.94 5.90
C LEU A 5 -10.14 -8.90 4.79
N THR A 6 -11.32 -8.82 4.16
CA THR A 6 -11.58 -7.81 3.12
C THR A 6 -11.51 -6.39 3.68
N ILE A 7 -12.05 -6.16 4.89
CA ILE A 7 -11.93 -4.87 5.59
C ILE A 7 -10.47 -4.55 5.93
N LEU A 8 -9.69 -5.55 6.37
CA LEU A 8 -8.26 -5.38 6.67
C LEU A 8 -7.45 -4.99 5.42
N CYS A 9 -7.79 -5.55 4.26
CA CYS A 9 -7.18 -5.20 2.97
C CYS A 9 -7.48 -3.75 2.57
N VAL A 10 -8.71 -3.28 2.76
CA VAL A 10 -9.08 -1.87 2.52
C VAL A 10 -8.28 -0.93 3.43
N PHE A 11 -8.14 -1.27 4.71
CA PHE A 11 -7.31 -0.51 5.64
C PHE A 11 -5.83 -0.49 5.24
N SER A 12 -5.30 -1.59 4.73
CA SER A 12 -3.92 -1.68 4.26
C SER A 12 -3.65 -0.76 3.06
N ILE A 13 -4.61 -0.63 2.14
CA ILE A 13 -4.51 0.31 1.01
C ILE A 13 -4.50 1.75 1.51
N LEU A 14 -5.41 2.11 2.43
CA LEU A 14 -5.47 3.43 3.06
C LEU A 14 -4.14 3.81 3.74
N LEU A 15 -3.57 2.88 4.50
CA LEU A 15 -2.26 3.08 5.14
C LEU A 15 -1.14 3.26 4.12
N GLY A 16 -1.10 2.44 3.07
CA GLY A 16 -0.10 2.57 2.01
C GLY A 16 -0.17 3.92 1.27
N ILE A 17 -1.38 4.40 0.96
CA ILE A 17 -1.60 5.73 0.37
C ILE A 17 -1.11 6.82 1.32
N MET A 18 -1.44 6.73 2.61
CA MET A 18 -1.00 7.70 3.61
C MET A 18 0.53 7.76 3.72
N ILE A 19 1.21 6.61 3.71
CA ILE A 19 2.67 6.50 3.75
C ILE A 19 3.28 7.20 2.54
N ILE A 20 2.76 6.91 1.34
CA ILE A 20 3.22 7.52 0.08
C ILE A 20 3.05 9.04 0.11
N VAL A 21 1.86 9.53 0.49
CA VAL A 21 1.55 10.96 0.50
C VAL A 21 2.41 11.72 1.52
N ARG A 22 2.71 11.11 2.69
CA ARG A 22 3.62 11.71 3.68
C ARG A 22 5.09 11.66 3.26
N HIS A 23 5.52 10.59 2.61
CA HIS A 23 6.92 10.37 2.25
C HIS A 23 7.18 10.75 0.79
N LYS A 24 6.95 12.04 0.48
CA LYS A 24 7.31 12.64 -0.81
C LYS A 24 8.84 12.66 -0.98
N PHE A 25 9.40 11.54 -1.43
CA PHE A 25 10.83 11.34 -1.64
C PHE A 25 11.37 12.23 -2.77
N TYR A 26 10.53 12.58 -3.74
CA TYR A 26 10.82 13.42 -4.91
C TYR A 26 11.20 14.88 -4.60
N LYS A 27 11.18 15.29 -3.32
CA LYS A 27 11.60 16.62 -2.88
C LYS A 27 13.07 16.68 -2.43
N TYR A 28 13.76 15.54 -2.38
CA TYR A 28 15.13 15.41 -1.87
C TYR A 28 16.10 15.11 -3.01
N ASP A 29 17.32 15.64 -2.91
CA ASP A 29 18.40 15.35 -3.85
C ASP A 29 18.85 13.89 -3.74
N MET A 30 19.21 13.27 -4.85
CA MET A 30 19.56 11.83 -4.89
C MET A 30 20.80 11.48 -4.06
N SER A 31 21.69 12.46 -3.84
CA SER A 31 22.88 12.31 -3.00
C SER A 31 22.60 12.37 -1.50
N ASP A 32 21.37 12.71 -1.11
CA ASP A 32 21.01 12.94 0.28
C ASP A 32 20.56 11.63 0.95
N MET A 33 21.06 11.35 2.15
CA MET A 33 20.75 10.11 2.89
C MET A 33 19.24 10.01 3.22
N LEU A 34 18.57 11.16 3.30
CA LEU A 34 17.13 11.30 3.47
C LEU A 34 16.33 10.80 2.26
N PHE A 35 16.88 10.91 1.03
CA PHE A 35 16.23 10.41 -0.19
C PHE A 35 16.07 8.89 -0.11
N VAL A 36 17.15 8.16 0.17
CA VAL A 36 17.14 6.69 0.27
C VAL A 36 16.16 6.21 1.34
N THR A 37 16.13 6.89 2.48
CA THR A 37 15.21 6.55 3.58
C THR A 37 13.75 6.76 3.18
N LYS A 38 13.43 7.91 2.56
CA LYS A 38 12.05 8.18 2.11
C LYS A 38 11.62 7.31 0.95
N LEU A 39 12.54 6.98 0.05
CA LEU A 39 12.31 6.02 -1.04
C LEU A 39 11.96 4.64 -0.49
N LYS A 40 12.69 4.16 0.52
CA LYS A 40 12.40 2.88 1.17
C LYS A 40 11.02 2.88 1.83
N SER A 41 10.65 3.96 2.52
CA SER A 41 9.30 4.12 3.10
C SER A 41 8.21 4.18 2.02
N PHE A 42 8.46 4.85 0.90
CA PHE A 42 7.53 4.90 -0.23
C PHE A 42 7.31 3.51 -0.83
N ILE A 43 8.38 2.75 -1.06
CA ILE A 43 8.32 1.36 -1.56
C ILE A 43 7.53 0.49 -0.58
N LEU A 44 7.73 0.65 0.72
CA LEU A 44 6.95 -0.09 1.73
C LEU A 44 5.45 0.22 1.62
N GLY A 45 5.08 1.49 1.48
CA GLY A 45 3.69 1.89 1.24
C GLY A 45 3.12 1.28 -0.04
N LEU A 46 3.93 1.21 -1.11
CA LEU A 46 3.53 0.61 -2.39
C LEU A 46 3.28 -0.90 -2.28
N ILE A 47 4.12 -1.61 -1.51
CA ILE A 47 3.93 -3.04 -1.20
C ILE A 47 2.61 -3.25 -0.44
N PHE A 48 2.32 -2.42 0.56
CA PHE A 48 1.06 -2.48 1.31
C PHE A 48 -0.17 -2.30 0.41
N ILE A 49 -0.10 -1.39 -0.56
CA ILE A 49 -1.17 -1.18 -1.55
C ILE A 49 -1.33 -2.42 -2.44
N MET A 50 -0.23 -3.00 -2.94
CA MET A 50 -0.28 -4.20 -3.78
C MET A 50 -0.91 -5.39 -3.05
N VAL A 51 -0.49 -5.64 -1.81
CA VAL A 51 -1.04 -6.73 -0.98
C VAL A 51 -2.52 -6.50 -0.70
N GLY A 52 -2.90 -5.27 -0.35
CA GLY A 52 -4.30 -4.92 -0.11
C GLY A 52 -5.17 -5.06 -1.36
N LEU A 53 -4.68 -4.65 -2.53
CA LEU A 53 -5.37 -4.81 -3.81
C LEU A 53 -5.56 -6.28 -4.16
N TYR A 54 -4.53 -7.10 -3.99
CA TYR A 54 -4.60 -8.54 -4.24
C TYR A 54 -5.68 -9.21 -3.39
N GLY A 55 -5.71 -8.91 -2.08
CA GLY A 55 -6.74 -9.43 -1.19
C GLY A 55 -8.15 -8.92 -1.54
N LEU A 56 -8.29 -7.65 -1.94
CA LEU A 56 -9.58 -7.12 -2.43
C LEU A 56 -10.06 -7.86 -3.68
N LEU A 57 -9.17 -8.09 -4.65
CA LEU A 57 -9.50 -8.79 -5.89
C LEU A 57 -9.92 -10.24 -5.63
N ASP A 58 -9.23 -10.96 -4.74
CA ASP A 58 -9.63 -12.32 -4.33
C ASP A 58 -10.98 -12.34 -3.61
N GLY A 59 -11.23 -11.35 -2.74
CA GLY A 59 -12.51 -11.17 -2.06
C GLY A 59 -13.66 -10.90 -3.02
N ILE A 60 -13.45 -10.00 -3.99
CA ILE A 60 -14.44 -9.67 -5.03
C ILE A 60 -14.66 -10.86 -5.96
N ALA A 61 -13.61 -11.54 -6.41
CA ALA A 61 -13.72 -12.71 -7.28
C ALA A 61 -14.53 -13.83 -6.64
N LYS A 62 -14.38 -14.06 -5.32
CA LYS A 62 -15.21 -15.00 -4.57
C LYS A 62 -16.69 -14.60 -4.51
N LEU A 63 -16.97 -13.30 -4.35
CA LEU A 63 -18.34 -12.77 -4.36
C LEU A 63 -19.01 -12.86 -5.75
N LEU A 64 -18.22 -12.77 -6.82
CA LEU A 64 -18.70 -12.80 -8.21
C LEU A 64 -18.88 -14.23 -8.78
N ASN A 65 -18.15 -15.20 -8.23
CA ASN A 65 -18.21 -16.61 -8.61
C ASN A 65 -19.13 -17.45 -7.70
N THR A 66 -19.96 -16.79 -6.89
CA THR A 66 -21.03 -17.38 -6.05
C THR A 66 -22.38 -16.87 -6.55
#